data_AF-A0A3D9H2E8-F1
#
_entry.id   AF-A0A3D9H2E8-F1
#
_cell.length_a   1.000
_cell.length_b   1.000
_cell.length_c   1.000
_cell.angle_alpha   90.00
_cell.angle_beta   90.00
_cell.angle_gamma   90.00
#
_symmetry.space_group_name_H-M   'P 1'
#
loop_
_entity.id
_entity.type
_entity.pdbx_description
1 polymer ?
#
loop_
_entity_poly.entity_id
_entity_poly.type
_entity_poly.pdbx_seq_one_letter_code
_entity_poly.pdbx_strand_id
1 'polypeptide(L)'
;MNLKFILSWLFIVLLFTNCNTSSKNSNSNSKANENVSNEKLSSNDLLNSKNFAFPNGKLKCLVISFDDGPEHDRLLVNKLNKANMVGTFHLNSARLGKRAEWLSSELGNDIFFVSEKEIKNLYFGHEISSHTANHVGLNNQKDSLIKFEVSSDIDKLEELVEKPVKGLAYPFGAYDNQTLKSLKDLNIKYARTTESTQTFELPKSNFLTLNPTCHIFDAVNFGSFFVNNDPKEMQLLNIWGHSYEFHNNWELADSICNVLGNNKDIWYAKTMELVEYLEAIKQLKYTNKTVFNPSKEISVWIKNTNGNFVELQPEQRMPIDFKSSYQKVNTIDSLYPKVSTSIKYHGDWTKINYKNRIVKFKNSPLNFGDIVFVGNSITEKGGDWSKKFNMPNIRNRGIAGDVTDGVLERINEITHYKPKAVFLLIGINDLFNLHYQKEIPSVKYVANNIIKITEIIHKKSPETKIYLQTILPTSEAYMADNIHSVNTIIKNYENEAHYELIDLFNVFVDSNGLIKPSLTVDGTHLNELGYELWVKTIKNKLK
;
A
#
# COMPACT_ATOMS: atom_id res chain seq x y z
N MET A 1 6.91 -48.41 25.93
CA MET A 1 6.05 -49.46 25.37
C MET A 1 5.61 -48.99 24.00
N ASN A 2 6.20 -49.60 22.95
CA ASN A 2 5.86 -49.69 21.52
C ASN A 2 5.14 -48.55 20.77
N LEU A 3 5.36 -48.27 19.48
CA LEU A 3 6.42 -48.46 18.47
C LEU A 3 5.74 -48.00 17.15
N LYS A 4 6.38 -47.13 16.34
CA LYS A 4 6.50 -47.11 14.84
C LYS A 4 5.22 -47.26 13.96
N PHE A 5 5.05 -46.70 12.75
CA PHE A 5 5.85 -46.55 11.52
C PHE A 5 5.16 -45.43 10.67
N ILE A 6 5.80 -44.43 10.03
CA ILE A 6 6.68 -44.39 8.83
C ILE A 6 5.95 -44.43 7.46
N LEU A 7 6.02 -43.28 6.76
CA LEU A 7 6.35 -42.96 5.34
C LEU A 7 5.81 -43.73 4.12
N SER A 8 5.53 -42.96 3.04
CA SER A 8 6.01 -43.10 1.63
C SER A 8 4.91 -42.69 0.59
N TRP A 9 5.04 -41.61 -0.21
CA TRP A 9 5.64 -41.53 -1.59
C TRP A 9 4.94 -42.46 -2.62
N LEU A 10 4.70 -42.17 -3.91
CA LEU A 10 4.80 -41.03 -4.85
C LEU A 10 4.23 -41.53 -6.23
N PHE A 11 3.65 -40.65 -7.07
CA PHE A 11 3.46 -40.72 -8.55
C PHE A 11 2.60 -41.80 -9.27
N ILE A 12 1.84 -41.35 -10.28
CA ILE A 12 1.88 -41.80 -11.70
C ILE A 12 1.12 -40.79 -12.61
N VAL A 13 1.68 -40.61 -13.81
CA VAL A 13 1.32 -39.72 -14.95
C VAL A 13 0.61 -40.54 -16.05
N LEU A 14 0.02 -39.84 -17.04
CA LEU A 14 -0.43 -40.28 -18.41
C LEU A 14 -1.94 -40.60 -18.50
N LEU A 15 -2.72 -40.32 -19.56
CA LEU A 15 -2.52 -39.79 -20.92
C LEU A 15 -3.92 -39.51 -21.56
N PHE A 16 -3.93 -39.04 -22.81
CA PHE A 16 -5.00 -38.95 -23.84
C PHE A 16 -5.30 -37.50 -24.28
N THR A 17 -4.52 -36.89 -25.18
CA THR A 17 -4.47 -36.98 -26.67
C THR A 17 -5.68 -36.39 -27.41
N ASN A 18 -5.36 -35.32 -28.17
CA ASN A 18 -5.75 -34.98 -29.55
C ASN A 18 -7.22 -35.02 -29.98
N CYS A 19 -7.70 -33.90 -30.53
CA CYS A 19 -7.81 -33.80 -32.00
C CYS A 19 -8.00 -32.36 -32.51
N ASN A 20 -7.30 -32.09 -33.62
CA ASN A 20 -7.34 -30.91 -34.47
C ASN A 20 -8.73 -30.65 -35.07
N THR A 21 -9.02 -29.41 -35.46
CA THR A 21 -9.22 -29.06 -36.89
C THR A 21 -9.29 -27.55 -37.11
N SER A 22 -8.52 -27.13 -38.11
CA SER A 22 -8.49 -25.81 -38.73
C SER A 22 -9.69 -25.56 -39.64
N SER A 23 -10.12 -24.30 -39.79
CA SER A 23 -10.63 -23.82 -41.08
C SER A 23 -10.32 -22.34 -41.31
N LYS A 24 -10.17 -21.98 -42.58
CA LYS A 24 -9.48 -20.82 -43.15
C LYS A 24 -10.38 -19.59 -43.38
N ASN A 25 -9.72 -18.42 -43.34
CA ASN A 25 -9.87 -17.19 -44.14
C ASN A 25 -11.21 -16.79 -44.78
N SER A 26 -11.58 -15.52 -44.57
CA SER A 26 -11.96 -14.61 -45.66
C SER A 26 -11.59 -13.15 -45.36
N ASN A 27 -11.08 -12.45 -46.38
CA ASN A 27 -10.72 -11.03 -46.41
C ASN A 27 -11.97 -10.15 -46.57
N SER A 28 -11.98 -8.94 -45.99
CA SER A 28 -12.12 -7.67 -46.74
C SER A 28 -12.28 -6.42 -45.86
N ASN A 29 -11.56 -5.36 -46.28
CA ASN A 29 -11.89 -3.93 -46.25
C ASN A 29 -12.02 -3.15 -44.93
N SER A 30 -10.93 -2.42 -44.64
CA SER A 30 -10.87 -0.97 -44.40
C SER A 30 -12.07 -0.29 -43.72
N LYS A 31 -11.89 0.07 -42.45
CA LYS A 31 -12.32 1.35 -41.88
C LYS A 31 -11.35 1.71 -40.76
N ALA A 32 -10.78 2.91 -40.86
CA ALA A 32 -9.98 3.51 -39.80
C ALA A 32 -10.85 3.63 -38.55
N ASN A 33 -10.61 2.76 -37.57
CA ASN A 33 -11.15 2.93 -36.23
C ASN A 33 -10.07 3.63 -35.41
N GLU A 34 -10.37 4.87 -35.02
CA GLU A 34 -9.77 5.49 -33.85
C GLU A 34 -9.94 4.53 -32.67
N ASN A 35 -8.89 3.78 -32.35
CA ASN A 35 -8.82 2.99 -31.13
C ASN A 35 -8.74 3.94 -29.94
N VAL A 36 -9.91 4.32 -29.42
CA VAL A 36 -10.05 4.80 -28.05
C VAL A 36 -9.62 3.65 -27.14
N SER A 37 -8.38 3.72 -26.66
CA SER A 37 -7.86 2.78 -25.66
C SER A 37 -8.62 2.95 -24.35
N ASN A 38 -9.65 2.15 -24.15
CA ASN A 38 -10.35 1.98 -22.88
C ASN A 38 -9.48 1.16 -21.91
N GLU A 39 -8.36 1.72 -21.46
CA GLU A 39 -7.73 1.27 -20.21
C GLU A 39 -8.27 2.15 -19.08
N LYS A 40 -9.27 1.63 -18.35
CA LYS A 40 -9.77 2.25 -17.12
C LYS A 40 -8.63 2.26 -16.09
N LEU A 41 -8.01 3.44 -15.90
CA LEU A 41 -7.23 3.74 -14.69
C LEU A 41 -8.06 3.38 -13.45
N SER A 42 -7.41 2.86 -12.40
CA SER A 42 -8.08 2.70 -11.12
C SER A 42 -8.50 4.10 -10.64
N SER A 43 -9.77 4.24 -10.27
CA SER A 43 -10.35 5.52 -9.86
C SER A 43 -9.62 6.15 -8.65
N ASN A 44 -8.85 5.36 -7.89
CA ASN A 44 -8.15 5.77 -6.69
C ASN A 44 -6.82 6.53 -6.93
N ASP A 45 -6.17 6.35 -8.08
CA ASP A 45 -4.92 7.06 -8.42
C ASP A 45 -5.19 8.51 -8.87
N LEU A 46 -6.39 8.78 -9.36
CA LEU A 46 -6.86 10.12 -9.77
C LEU A 46 -7.05 11.05 -8.57
N LEU A 47 -7.55 10.53 -7.44
CA LEU A 47 -7.85 11.29 -6.22
C LEU A 47 -6.61 11.93 -5.59
N ASN A 48 -5.44 11.28 -5.72
CA ASN A 48 -4.18 11.73 -5.13
C ASN A 48 -3.33 12.58 -6.08
N SER A 49 -3.88 12.97 -7.24
CA SER A 49 -3.19 13.92 -8.11
C SER A 49 -3.26 15.33 -7.51
N LYS A 50 -2.17 16.11 -7.64
CA LYS A 50 -2.07 17.52 -7.16
C LYS A 50 -3.01 18.50 -7.89
N ASN A 51 -4.02 17.98 -8.57
CA ASN A 51 -4.94 18.71 -9.43
C ASN A 51 -6.27 18.99 -8.75
N PHE A 52 -6.58 18.33 -7.64
CA PHE A 52 -7.84 18.50 -6.92
C PHE A 52 -7.64 19.18 -5.58
N ALA A 53 -8.71 19.82 -5.14
CA ALA A 53 -8.90 20.32 -3.79
C ALA A 53 -10.27 19.85 -3.29
N PHE A 54 -10.51 19.93 -2.00
CA PHE A 54 -11.83 19.84 -1.39
C PHE A 54 -12.66 21.10 -1.67
N PRO A 55 -13.97 21.11 -1.36
CA PRO A 55 -14.83 22.27 -1.54
C PRO A 55 -14.21 23.59 -1.06
N ASN A 56 -14.43 24.63 -1.87
CA ASN A 56 -13.84 25.96 -1.72
C ASN A 56 -12.31 26.01 -1.83
N GLY A 57 -11.69 25.06 -2.53
CA GLY A 57 -10.24 25.05 -2.78
C GLY A 57 -9.40 24.62 -1.57
N LYS A 58 -10.03 24.04 -0.54
CA LYS A 58 -9.36 23.57 0.68
C LYS A 58 -8.52 22.32 0.40
N LEU A 59 -7.41 22.16 1.09
CA LEU A 59 -6.55 20.97 0.95
C LEU A 59 -6.64 20.01 2.15
N LYS A 60 -7.42 20.36 3.17
CA LYS A 60 -7.57 19.59 4.39
C LYS A 60 -9.04 19.20 4.54
N CYS A 61 -9.31 17.92 4.76
CA CYS A 61 -10.62 17.41 5.15
C CYS A 61 -10.52 16.71 6.50
N LEU A 62 -11.48 16.99 7.38
CA LEU A 62 -11.67 16.28 8.63
C LEU A 62 -13.00 15.53 8.56
N VAL A 63 -12.91 14.23 8.80
CA VAL A 63 -14.06 13.37 9.12
C VAL A 63 -13.80 12.78 10.51
N ILE A 64 -14.81 12.80 11.36
CA ILE A 64 -14.75 12.21 12.70
C ILE A 64 -15.99 11.37 12.95
N SER A 65 -15.79 10.15 13.45
CA SER A 65 -16.89 9.21 13.67
C SER A 65 -16.89 8.60 15.07
N PHE A 66 -18.09 8.25 15.55
CA PHE A 66 -18.28 7.64 16.87
C PHE A 66 -19.24 6.46 16.79
N ASP A 67 -18.94 5.41 17.55
CA ASP A 67 -19.68 4.14 17.50
C ASP A 67 -20.61 3.98 18.74
N ASP A 68 -21.55 3.03 18.64
CA ASP A 68 -22.48 2.52 19.67
C ASP A 68 -23.64 3.41 20.15
N GLY A 69 -23.48 4.72 20.16
CA GLY A 69 -24.53 5.65 20.61
C GLY A 69 -24.89 5.58 22.10
N PRO A 70 -23.93 5.53 23.05
CA PRO A 70 -24.23 5.66 24.48
C PRO A 70 -24.69 7.09 24.80
N GLU A 71 -25.28 7.29 25.98
CA GLU A 71 -25.76 8.60 26.45
C GLU A 71 -24.74 9.74 26.44
N HIS A 72 -23.43 9.41 26.48
CA HIS A 72 -22.33 10.36 26.38
C HIS A 72 -22.35 11.17 25.07
N ASP A 73 -22.96 10.62 24.01
CA ASP A 73 -23.15 11.33 22.73
C ASP A 73 -23.84 12.68 22.92
N ARG A 74 -24.74 12.81 23.91
CA ARG A 74 -25.43 14.07 24.22
C ARG A 74 -24.46 15.21 24.48
N LEU A 75 -23.41 14.95 25.27
CA LEU A 75 -22.41 15.96 25.59
C LEU A 75 -21.40 16.15 24.45
N LEU A 76 -21.00 15.06 23.80
CA LEU A 76 -20.07 15.10 22.68
C LEU A 76 -20.63 15.91 21.50
N VAL A 77 -21.87 15.64 21.08
CA VAL A 77 -22.53 16.38 20.00
C VAL A 77 -22.60 17.88 20.30
N ASN A 78 -22.94 18.26 21.53
CA ASN A 78 -22.92 19.66 21.95
C ASN A 78 -21.52 20.30 21.81
N LYS A 79 -20.45 19.58 22.16
CA LYS A 79 -19.06 20.06 22.00
C LYS A 79 -18.68 20.22 20.53
N LEU A 80 -18.97 19.22 19.69
CA LEU A 80 -18.72 19.26 18.25
C LEU A 80 -19.44 20.43 17.57
N ASN A 81 -20.72 20.64 17.91
CA ASN A 81 -21.51 21.77 17.39
C ASN A 81 -20.90 23.12 17.76
N LYS A 82 -20.45 23.31 19.00
CA LYS A 82 -19.76 24.54 19.43
C LYS A 82 -18.43 24.76 18.71
N ALA A 83 -17.79 23.69 18.25
CA ALA A 83 -16.54 23.72 17.49
C ALA A 83 -16.76 23.85 15.97
N ASN A 84 -18.01 23.96 15.50
CA ASN A 84 -18.41 23.91 14.10
C ASN A 84 -17.88 22.65 13.37
N MET A 85 -17.83 21.53 14.10
CA MET A 85 -17.43 20.23 13.58
C MET A 85 -18.66 19.38 13.32
N VAL A 86 -18.65 18.68 12.20
CA VAL A 86 -19.66 17.68 11.85
C VAL A 86 -19.05 16.29 12.09
N GLY A 87 -19.89 15.33 12.44
CA GLY A 87 -19.48 13.97 12.78
C GLY A 87 -20.43 12.92 12.20
N THR A 88 -19.97 11.67 12.21
CA THR A 88 -20.74 10.49 11.79
C THR A 88 -20.93 9.56 12.98
N PHE A 89 -22.18 9.22 13.29
CA PHE A 89 -22.51 8.37 14.43
C PHE A 89 -23.03 7.02 13.94
N HIS A 90 -22.31 5.95 14.27
CA HIS A 90 -22.60 4.58 13.91
C HIS A 90 -23.44 3.94 15.02
N LEU A 91 -24.74 3.79 14.79
CA LEU A 91 -25.71 3.39 15.82
C LEU A 91 -26.15 1.94 15.65
N ASN A 92 -26.58 1.32 16.76
CA ASN A 92 -27.21 0.01 16.79
C ASN A 92 -28.70 0.14 17.12
N SER A 93 -29.57 0.11 16.11
CA SER A 93 -31.02 0.30 16.25
C SER A 93 -31.65 -0.60 17.32
N ALA A 94 -31.26 -1.87 17.42
CA ALA A 94 -31.84 -2.80 18.38
C ALA A 94 -31.35 -2.56 19.83
N ARG A 95 -30.40 -1.65 20.05
CA ARG A 95 -29.89 -1.27 21.37
C ARG A 95 -30.46 0.06 21.88
N LEU A 96 -31.06 0.88 21.00
CA LEU A 96 -31.56 2.21 21.35
C LEU A 96 -32.50 2.18 22.56
N GLY A 97 -32.26 3.09 23.50
CA GLY A 97 -33.02 3.22 24.75
C GLY A 97 -32.86 2.09 25.76
N LYS A 98 -32.03 1.06 25.48
CA LYS A 98 -31.74 -0.03 26.42
C LYS A 98 -30.56 0.35 27.32
N ARG A 99 -30.49 -0.31 28.49
CA ARG A 99 -29.33 -0.23 29.37
C ARG A 99 -28.11 -0.85 28.68
N ALA A 100 -27.00 -0.14 28.68
CA ALA A 100 -25.72 -0.61 28.17
C ALA A 100 -25.05 -1.46 29.25
N GLU A 101 -25.45 -2.73 29.37
CA GLU A 101 -25.04 -3.64 30.46
C GLU A 101 -23.53 -3.68 30.71
N TRP A 102 -22.74 -3.84 29.64
CA TRP A 102 -21.28 -3.95 29.73
C TRP A 102 -20.65 -2.63 30.19
N LEU A 103 -21.07 -1.51 29.60
CA LEU A 103 -20.55 -0.19 29.90
C LEU A 103 -20.97 0.28 31.29
N SER A 104 -22.19 -0.05 31.71
CA SER A 104 -22.68 0.23 33.07
C SER A 104 -21.87 -0.52 34.12
N SER A 105 -21.49 -1.77 33.81
CA SER A 105 -20.63 -2.58 34.68
C SER A 105 -19.21 -2.02 34.74
N GLU A 106 -18.67 -1.56 33.61
CA GLU A 106 -17.33 -0.99 33.51
C GLU A 106 -17.20 0.37 34.23
N LEU A 107 -18.22 1.23 34.11
CA LEU A 107 -18.21 2.57 34.71
C LEU A 107 -18.78 2.60 36.14
N GLY A 108 -19.44 1.52 36.59
CA GLY A 108 -19.95 1.39 37.95
C GLY A 108 -21.24 2.16 38.24
N ASN A 109 -21.96 2.59 37.20
CA ASN A 109 -23.25 3.27 37.28
C ASN A 109 -24.14 2.88 36.08
N ASP A 110 -25.45 3.11 36.17
CA ASP A 110 -26.37 2.81 35.06
C ASP A 110 -26.14 3.76 33.89
N ILE A 111 -25.78 3.19 32.74
CA ILE A 111 -25.56 3.89 31.47
C ILE A 111 -26.53 3.34 30.44
N PHE A 112 -27.14 4.22 29.65
CA PHE A 112 -28.10 3.84 28.61
C PHE A 112 -27.63 4.23 27.23
N PHE A 113 -28.05 3.48 26.22
CA PHE A 113 -27.98 3.95 24.84
C PHE A 113 -29.02 5.06 24.60
N VAL A 114 -28.71 5.98 23.69
CA VAL A 114 -29.64 7.05 23.31
C VAL A 114 -30.97 6.44 22.85
N SER A 115 -32.10 7.07 23.21
CA SER A 115 -33.43 6.54 22.86
C SER A 115 -33.82 6.90 21.43
N GLU A 116 -34.71 6.10 20.82
CA GLU A 116 -35.23 6.35 19.47
C GLU A 116 -35.81 7.78 19.30
N LYS A 117 -36.48 8.29 20.34
CA LYS A 117 -37.12 9.62 20.34
C LYS A 117 -36.12 10.77 20.23
N GLU A 118 -34.88 10.54 20.62
CA GLU A 118 -33.85 11.57 20.65
C GLU A 118 -33.07 11.63 19.34
N ILE A 119 -32.97 10.52 18.59
CA ILE A 119 -32.06 10.37 17.44
C ILE A 119 -32.14 11.56 16.47
N LYS A 120 -33.35 11.90 15.99
CA LYS A 120 -33.54 12.95 14.98
C LYS A 120 -33.04 14.32 15.44
N ASN A 121 -33.29 14.66 16.71
CA ASN A 121 -32.97 15.98 17.26
C ASN A 121 -31.53 16.05 17.78
N LEU A 122 -31.07 15.00 18.46
CA LEU A 122 -29.73 14.96 19.04
C LEU A 122 -28.68 15.06 17.94
N TYR A 123 -28.78 14.24 16.89
CA TYR A 123 -27.79 14.18 15.82
C TYR A 123 -28.10 15.11 14.65
N PHE A 124 -28.94 16.13 14.85
CA PHE A 124 -29.27 17.09 13.81
C PHE A 124 -27.98 17.77 13.28
N GLY A 125 -27.79 17.75 11.96
CA GLY A 125 -26.58 18.28 11.30
C GLY A 125 -25.44 17.28 11.17
N HIS A 126 -25.48 16.16 11.91
CA HIS A 126 -24.53 15.05 11.82
C HIS A 126 -25.03 13.95 10.86
N GLU A 127 -24.17 12.99 10.55
CA GLU A 127 -24.54 11.76 9.85
C GLU A 127 -24.93 10.67 10.85
N ILE A 128 -25.99 9.92 10.53
CA ILE A 128 -26.30 8.63 11.15
C ILE A 128 -25.93 7.52 10.17
N SER A 129 -25.24 6.52 10.68
CA SER A 129 -24.74 5.37 9.95
C SER A 129 -25.05 4.07 10.72
N SER A 130 -25.05 2.95 10.02
CA SER A 130 -25.26 1.64 10.66
C SER A 130 -24.02 1.19 11.47
N HIS A 131 -24.25 0.48 12.56
CA HIS A 131 -23.25 -0.33 13.26
C HIS A 131 -23.74 -1.77 13.45
N THR A 132 -24.63 -2.25 12.57
CA THR A 132 -25.47 -3.46 12.71
C THR A 132 -26.52 -3.33 13.81
N ALA A 133 -27.66 -4.04 13.69
CA ALA A 133 -28.77 -3.86 14.62
C ALA A 133 -28.37 -4.26 16.05
N ASN A 134 -27.69 -5.40 16.22
CA ASN A 134 -27.35 -5.97 17.51
C ASN A 134 -25.86 -5.87 17.90
N HIS A 135 -25.04 -5.17 17.10
CA HIS A 135 -23.57 -5.11 17.21
C HIS A 135 -22.90 -6.50 17.02
N VAL A 136 -23.33 -7.20 15.98
CA VAL A 136 -22.78 -8.52 15.62
C VAL A 136 -21.55 -8.32 14.74
N GLY A 137 -20.43 -8.96 15.10
CA GLY A 137 -19.26 -9.04 14.22
C GLY A 137 -19.60 -9.83 12.95
N LEU A 138 -19.26 -9.27 11.79
CA LEU A 138 -19.75 -9.78 10.49
C LEU A 138 -18.85 -10.86 9.87
N ASN A 139 -17.62 -11.01 10.35
CA ASN A 139 -16.71 -12.06 9.89
C ASN A 139 -17.23 -13.47 10.23
N ASN A 140 -16.99 -14.43 9.33
CA ASN A 140 -17.41 -15.83 9.48
C ASN A 140 -18.93 -16.03 9.67
N GLN A 141 -19.75 -15.03 9.34
CA GLN A 141 -21.21 -15.13 9.40
C GLN A 141 -21.79 -15.62 8.07
N LYS A 142 -23.04 -16.10 8.10
CA LYS A 142 -23.81 -16.44 6.88
C LYS A 142 -24.32 -15.16 6.18
N ASP A 143 -24.39 -15.16 4.85
CA ASP A 143 -24.86 -14.04 4.02
C ASP A 143 -26.23 -13.53 4.49
N SER A 144 -27.13 -14.45 4.83
CA SER A 144 -28.46 -14.13 5.34
C SER A 144 -28.44 -13.37 6.67
N LEU A 145 -27.51 -13.72 7.58
CA LEU A 145 -27.38 -13.04 8.87
C LEU A 145 -26.74 -11.66 8.71
N ILE A 146 -25.69 -11.56 7.88
CA ILE A 146 -25.06 -10.28 7.56
C ILE A 146 -26.10 -9.32 6.96
N LYS A 147 -26.88 -9.80 5.99
CA LYS A 147 -27.94 -9.01 5.36
C LYS A 147 -29.01 -8.60 6.34
N PHE A 148 -29.49 -9.53 7.17
CA PHE A 148 -30.50 -9.24 8.19
C PHE A 148 -30.03 -8.20 9.22
N GLU A 149 -28.83 -8.36 9.78
CA GLU A 149 -28.28 -7.45 10.79
C GLU A 149 -28.06 -6.04 10.23
N VAL A 150 -27.60 -5.92 8.98
CA VAL A 150 -27.34 -4.62 8.36
C VAL A 150 -28.62 -3.98 7.84
N SER A 151 -29.49 -4.72 7.14
CA SER A 151 -30.72 -4.15 6.59
C SER A 151 -31.70 -3.74 7.68
N SER A 152 -31.89 -4.55 8.73
CA SER A 152 -32.79 -4.21 9.83
C SER A 152 -32.35 -2.94 10.55
N ASP A 153 -31.03 -2.72 10.63
CA ASP A 153 -30.47 -1.53 11.24
C ASP A 153 -30.69 -0.28 10.38
N ILE A 154 -30.38 -0.39 9.09
CA ILE A 154 -30.60 0.68 8.11
C ILE A 154 -32.07 1.06 8.06
N ASP A 155 -32.98 0.10 7.90
CA ASP A 155 -34.41 0.36 7.76
C ASP A 155 -34.94 1.12 8.98
N LYS A 156 -34.54 0.71 10.19
CA LYS A 156 -34.95 1.38 11.43
C LYS A 156 -34.32 2.76 11.58
N LEU A 157 -33.05 2.93 11.24
CA LEU A 157 -32.39 4.24 11.32
C LEU A 157 -32.95 5.22 10.26
N GLU A 158 -33.19 4.77 9.03
CA GLU A 158 -33.82 5.55 7.96
C GLU A 158 -35.23 6.03 8.36
N GLU A 159 -36.02 5.19 9.05
CA GLU A 159 -37.31 5.58 9.65
C GLU A 159 -37.14 6.74 10.65
N LEU A 160 -36.15 6.66 11.55
CA LEU A 160 -35.94 7.63 12.62
C LEU A 160 -35.40 8.98 12.12
N VAL A 161 -34.55 8.98 11.09
CA VAL A 161 -33.93 10.21 10.56
C VAL A 161 -34.57 10.75 9.29
N GLU A 162 -35.49 10.01 8.67
CA GLU A 162 -36.17 10.35 7.40
C GLU A 162 -35.18 10.66 6.27
N LYS A 163 -34.03 9.98 6.27
CA LYS A 163 -32.94 10.15 5.30
C LYS A 163 -32.28 8.81 5.01
N PRO A 164 -31.73 8.62 3.80
CA PRO A 164 -31.00 7.38 3.48
C PRO A 164 -29.81 7.16 4.41
N VAL A 165 -29.66 5.93 4.90
CA VAL A 165 -28.50 5.46 5.66
C VAL A 165 -27.73 4.51 4.75
N LYS A 166 -26.48 4.90 4.44
CA LYS A 166 -25.65 4.21 3.44
C LYS A 166 -24.23 3.92 3.91
N GLY A 167 -23.91 4.30 5.14
CA GLY A 167 -22.66 4.02 5.81
C GLY A 167 -22.72 2.85 6.77
N LEU A 168 -21.55 2.30 7.10
CA LEU A 168 -21.39 1.32 8.17
C LEU A 168 -20.07 1.53 8.92
N ALA A 169 -20.00 1.15 10.19
CA ALA A 169 -18.74 0.82 10.88
C ALA A 169 -18.79 -0.65 11.26
N TYR A 170 -17.69 -1.40 11.10
CA TYR A 170 -17.66 -2.82 11.44
C TYR A 170 -17.58 -3.01 12.96
N PRO A 171 -18.57 -3.66 13.61
CA PRO A 171 -18.43 -4.06 15.00
C PRO A 171 -17.15 -4.88 15.20
N PHE A 172 -16.36 -4.52 16.20
CA PHE A 172 -15.06 -5.13 16.50
C PHE A 172 -14.03 -5.05 15.35
N GLY A 173 -14.26 -4.23 14.33
CA GLY A 173 -13.45 -4.21 13.10
C GLY A 173 -13.55 -5.50 12.28
N ALA A 174 -14.56 -6.34 12.52
CA ALA A 174 -14.58 -7.71 12.06
C ALA A 174 -15.37 -7.88 10.75
N TYR A 175 -14.65 -8.18 9.66
CA TYR A 175 -15.22 -8.41 8.33
C TYR A 175 -14.39 -9.41 7.51
N ASP A 176 -14.99 -9.94 6.45
CA ASP A 176 -14.33 -10.83 5.48
C ASP A 176 -14.85 -10.60 4.06
N ASN A 177 -14.39 -11.40 3.10
CA ASN A 177 -14.80 -11.28 1.69
C ASN A 177 -16.31 -11.48 1.47
N GLN A 178 -16.97 -12.31 2.27
CA GLN A 178 -18.42 -12.53 2.16
C GLN A 178 -19.18 -11.32 2.68
N THR A 179 -18.69 -10.71 3.77
CA THR A 179 -19.18 -9.43 4.28
C THR A 179 -19.13 -8.37 3.19
N LEU A 180 -17.97 -8.17 2.56
CA LEU A 180 -17.81 -7.18 1.49
C LEU A 180 -18.76 -7.41 0.31
N LYS A 181 -19.07 -8.67 -0.04
CA LYS A 181 -20.07 -8.99 -1.06
C LYS A 181 -21.48 -8.61 -0.60
N SER A 182 -21.85 -8.99 0.62
CA SER A 182 -23.16 -8.71 1.21
C SER A 182 -23.45 -7.21 1.26
N LEU A 183 -22.47 -6.41 1.71
CA LEU A 183 -22.62 -4.95 1.81
C LEU A 183 -22.81 -4.28 0.43
N LYS A 184 -22.16 -4.80 -0.61
CA LYS A 184 -22.37 -4.34 -1.99
C LYS A 184 -23.79 -4.62 -2.47
N ASP A 185 -24.32 -5.81 -2.20
CA ASP A 185 -25.69 -6.19 -2.55
C ASP A 185 -26.72 -5.26 -1.86
N LEU A 186 -26.41 -4.81 -0.63
CA LEU A 186 -27.22 -3.86 0.13
C LEU A 186 -26.99 -2.39 -0.25
N ASN A 187 -26.15 -2.12 -1.25
CA ASN A 187 -25.82 -0.76 -1.69
C ASN A 187 -25.22 0.14 -0.58
N ILE A 188 -24.50 -0.46 0.38
CA ILE A 188 -23.64 0.29 1.30
C ILE A 188 -22.54 0.98 0.51
N LYS A 189 -22.32 2.26 0.80
CA LYS A 189 -21.37 3.10 0.07
C LYS A 189 -20.01 3.15 0.73
N TYR A 190 -19.96 3.07 2.06
CA TYR A 190 -18.71 2.96 2.80
C TYR A 190 -18.86 2.11 4.05
N ALA A 191 -17.75 1.54 4.51
CA ALA A 191 -17.67 0.84 5.78
C ALA A 191 -16.31 1.11 6.45
N ARG A 192 -16.34 1.70 7.66
CA ARG A 192 -15.14 2.05 8.43
C ARG A 192 -14.56 0.84 9.16
N THR A 193 -13.25 0.63 9.03
CA THR A 193 -12.47 -0.39 9.77
C THR A 193 -11.79 0.20 11.01
N THR A 194 -11.18 -0.64 11.84
CA THR A 194 -10.39 -0.21 13.01
C THR A 194 -8.90 -0.06 12.72
N GLU A 195 -8.45 -0.33 11.49
CA GLU A 195 -7.04 -0.29 11.11
C GLU A 195 -6.57 1.16 10.88
N SER A 196 -5.70 1.67 11.76
CA SER A 196 -5.17 3.02 11.62
C SER A 196 -4.10 3.10 10.53
N THR A 197 -4.27 4.00 9.57
CA THR A 197 -3.26 4.25 8.52
C THR A 197 -2.05 5.02 9.03
N GLN A 198 -2.24 5.84 10.07
CA GLN A 198 -1.24 6.78 10.61
C GLN A 198 -0.70 7.77 9.55
N THR A 199 -1.47 7.99 8.47
CA THR A 199 -1.14 8.93 7.40
C THR A 199 -2.36 9.80 7.07
N PHE A 200 -2.12 10.96 6.47
CA PHE A 200 -3.18 11.83 5.96
C PHE A 200 -3.56 11.53 4.50
N GLU A 201 -3.18 10.35 3.99
CA GLU A 201 -3.49 9.96 2.62
C GLU A 201 -4.99 9.73 2.45
N LEU A 202 -5.51 10.03 1.25
CA LEU A 202 -6.89 9.69 0.92
C LEU A 202 -7.05 8.16 0.80
N PRO A 203 -8.28 7.63 0.99
CA PRO A 203 -8.53 6.20 0.89
C PRO A 203 -8.16 5.65 -0.50
N LYS A 204 -7.29 4.64 -0.54
CA LYS A 204 -6.77 4.02 -1.77
C LYS A 204 -7.48 2.71 -2.16
N SER A 205 -8.36 2.18 -1.31
CA SER A 205 -9.13 0.95 -1.52
C SER A 205 -10.56 1.26 -1.96
N ASN A 206 -11.42 0.23 -2.03
CA ASN A 206 -12.86 0.48 -2.05
C ASN A 206 -13.27 1.17 -0.72
N PHE A 207 -14.37 1.92 -0.72
CA PHE A 207 -14.83 2.61 0.49
C PHE A 207 -15.46 1.67 1.53
N LEU A 208 -15.70 0.40 1.21
CA LEU A 208 -16.11 -0.63 2.17
C LEU A 208 -14.94 -1.12 3.06
N THR A 209 -13.72 -0.64 2.83
CA THR A 209 -12.58 -0.84 3.73
C THR A 209 -11.95 0.50 4.03
N LEU A 210 -12.76 1.42 4.57
CA LEU A 210 -12.33 2.79 4.88
C LEU A 210 -11.54 2.79 6.19
N ASN A 211 -10.22 2.75 6.07
CA ASN A 211 -9.31 2.78 7.21
C ASN A 211 -9.19 4.22 7.76
N PRO A 212 -9.38 4.45 9.08
CA PRO A 212 -9.17 5.74 9.71
C PRO A 212 -7.69 6.10 9.79
N THR A 213 -7.38 7.39 9.93
CA THR A 213 -6.02 7.87 10.22
C THR A 213 -5.57 7.41 11.59
N CYS A 214 -6.39 7.63 12.61
CA CYS A 214 -6.07 7.31 14.00
C CYS A 214 -7.32 7.12 14.87
N HIS A 215 -7.11 6.58 16.07
CA HIS A 215 -8.10 6.54 17.14
C HIS A 215 -8.17 7.90 17.88
N ILE A 216 -9.26 8.15 18.61
CA ILE A 216 -9.55 9.43 19.27
C ILE A 216 -8.47 9.85 20.28
N PHE A 217 -7.79 8.90 20.92
CA PHE A 217 -6.69 9.18 21.86
C PHE A 217 -5.47 9.82 21.18
N ASP A 218 -5.27 9.58 19.87
CA ASP A 218 -4.17 10.17 19.11
C ASP A 218 -4.59 11.44 18.34
N ALA A 219 -5.86 11.84 18.44
CA ALA A 219 -6.45 12.93 17.66
C ALA A 219 -5.74 14.27 17.86
N VAL A 220 -5.33 14.59 19.10
CA VAL A 220 -4.61 15.85 19.40
C VAL A 220 -3.24 15.87 18.72
N ASN A 221 -2.51 14.76 18.75
CA ASN A 221 -1.18 14.65 18.14
C ASN A 221 -1.28 14.81 16.62
N PHE A 222 -2.05 13.93 15.95
CA PHE A 222 -2.23 14.02 14.50
C PHE A 222 -2.89 15.33 14.08
N GLY A 223 -3.88 15.81 14.84
CA GLY A 223 -4.56 17.07 14.59
C GLY A 223 -3.64 18.28 14.63
N SER A 224 -2.71 18.33 15.59
CA SER A 224 -1.72 19.41 15.68
C SER A 224 -0.80 19.42 14.47
N PHE A 225 -0.31 18.27 14.01
CA PHE A 225 0.48 18.18 12.77
C PHE A 225 -0.33 18.56 11.54
N PHE A 226 -1.58 18.08 11.47
CA PHE A 226 -2.50 18.33 10.37
C PHE A 226 -2.85 19.80 10.23
N VAL A 227 -3.12 20.50 11.33
CA VAL A 227 -3.45 21.93 11.33
C VAL A 227 -2.24 22.77 10.93
N ASN A 228 -1.05 22.45 11.45
CA ASN A 228 0.14 23.28 11.27
C ASN A 228 0.91 23.03 9.96
N ASN A 229 0.60 21.97 9.21
CA ASN A 229 1.28 21.71 7.94
C ASN A 229 0.75 22.61 6.80
N ASP A 230 1.55 22.79 5.75
CA ASP A 230 1.18 23.50 4.52
C ASP A 230 1.10 22.48 3.36
N PRO A 231 -0.05 21.81 3.17
CA PRO A 231 -0.16 20.70 2.24
C PRO A 231 -0.13 21.20 0.79
N LYS A 232 0.49 20.41 -0.09
CA LYS A 232 0.50 20.67 -1.55
C LYS A 232 -0.49 19.80 -2.34
N GLU A 233 -1.23 18.96 -1.62
CA GLU A 233 -2.21 18.01 -2.12
C GLU A 233 -3.29 17.79 -1.04
N MET A 234 -4.43 17.20 -1.43
CA MET A 234 -5.51 16.91 -0.50
C MET A 234 -5.05 15.93 0.59
N GLN A 235 -5.38 16.26 1.83
CA GLN A 235 -5.10 15.46 3.02
C GLN A 235 -6.37 15.19 3.80
N LEU A 236 -6.54 13.96 4.26
CA LEU A 236 -7.65 13.52 5.09
C LEU A 236 -7.15 13.18 6.49
N LEU A 237 -7.75 13.82 7.50
CA LEU A 237 -7.71 13.35 8.86
C LEU A 237 -9.04 12.64 9.16
N ASN A 238 -9.01 11.31 9.25
CA ASN A 238 -10.16 10.48 9.57
C ASN A 238 -10.00 9.90 10.98
N ILE A 239 -10.81 10.34 11.94
CA ILE A 239 -10.68 9.99 13.35
C ILE A 239 -11.89 9.15 13.76
N TRP A 240 -11.66 8.10 14.54
CA TRP A 240 -12.75 7.31 15.13
C TRP A 240 -12.55 7.08 16.63
N GLY A 241 -13.63 6.82 17.35
CA GLY A 241 -13.61 6.39 18.75
C GLY A 241 -15.02 6.20 19.29
N HIS A 242 -15.19 6.26 20.60
CA HIS A 242 -16.48 6.18 21.26
C HIS A 242 -16.65 7.34 22.23
N SER A 243 -17.85 7.87 22.37
CA SER A 243 -18.08 9.01 23.27
C SER A 243 -17.91 8.66 24.75
N TYR A 244 -18.11 7.39 25.14
CA TYR A 244 -17.87 6.94 26.50
C TYR A 244 -16.38 6.98 26.89
N GLU A 245 -15.45 7.01 25.93
CA GLU A 245 -14.00 7.10 26.20
C GLU A 245 -13.60 8.46 26.78
N PHE A 246 -14.47 9.46 26.68
CA PHE A 246 -14.33 10.74 27.35
C PHE A 246 -14.95 10.76 28.75
N HIS A 247 -15.51 9.65 29.23
CA HIS A 247 -16.04 9.58 30.58
C HIS A 247 -14.92 9.90 31.59
N ASN A 248 -15.13 10.94 32.40
CA ASN A 248 -14.13 11.55 33.30
C ASN A 248 -12.90 12.17 32.62
N ASN A 249 -12.88 12.31 31.29
CA ASN A 249 -11.82 12.94 30.52
C ASN A 249 -12.35 13.84 29.39
N TRP A 250 -13.38 14.63 29.69
CA TRP A 250 -13.97 15.57 28.73
C TRP A 250 -13.00 16.69 28.30
N GLU A 251 -11.94 16.93 29.07
CA GLU A 251 -10.85 17.83 28.71
C GLU A 251 -10.12 17.39 27.43
N LEU A 252 -10.04 16.08 27.17
CA LEU A 252 -9.51 15.57 25.90
C LEU A 252 -10.44 15.97 24.73
N ALA A 253 -11.76 15.81 24.88
CA ALA A 253 -12.71 16.25 23.86
C ALA A 253 -12.63 17.76 23.60
N ASP A 254 -12.48 18.56 24.67
CA ASP A 254 -12.26 20.01 24.55
C ASP A 254 -10.94 20.33 23.84
N SER A 255 -9.86 19.60 24.14
CA SER A 255 -8.56 19.75 23.48
C SER A 255 -8.64 19.44 21.98
N ILE A 256 -9.35 18.37 21.61
CA ILE A 256 -9.59 18.00 20.21
C ILE A 256 -10.37 19.11 19.50
N CYS A 257 -11.46 19.59 20.10
CA CYS A 257 -12.27 20.68 19.57
C CYS A 257 -11.46 21.99 19.42
N ASN A 258 -10.59 22.30 20.38
CA ASN A 258 -9.75 23.49 20.34
C ASN A 258 -8.67 23.42 19.25
N VAL A 259 -8.07 22.24 19.02
CA VAL A 259 -7.06 22.05 17.99
C VAL A 259 -7.69 22.04 16.60
N LEU A 260 -8.78 21.31 16.42
CA LEU A 260 -9.33 21.02 15.10
C LEU A 260 -10.48 21.92 14.67
N GLY A 261 -11.29 22.43 15.61
CA GLY A 261 -12.51 23.18 15.33
C GLY A 261 -12.27 24.58 14.82
N ASN A 262 -13.29 25.19 14.22
CA ASN A 262 -13.30 26.59 13.78
C ASN A 262 -12.15 27.00 12.83
N ASN A 263 -11.52 26.04 12.17
CA ASN A 263 -10.41 26.29 11.25
C ASN A 263 -10.93 26.43 9.81
N LYS A 264 -10.80 27.65 9.27
CA LYS A 264 -11.29 27.99 7.93
C LYS A 264 -10.64 27.19 6.79
N ASP A 265 -9.43 26.65 7.00
CA ASP A 265 -8.68 25.91 5.98
C ASP A 265 -9.09 24.43 5.91
N ILE A 266 -9.90 23.96 6.87
CA ILE A 266 -10.40 22.60 6.96
C ILE A 266 -11.81 22.52 6.38
N TRP A 267 -12.07 21.51 5.57
CA TRP A 267 -13.41 21.07 5.21
C TRP A 267 -13.87 20.05 6.25
N TYR A 268 -14.87 20.42 7.05
CA TYR A 268 -15.54 19.50 7.97
C TYR A 268 -16.63 18.78 7.21
N ALA A 269 -16.53 17.47 7.11
CA ALA A 269 -17.44 16.66 6.31
C ALA A 269 -18.01 15.51 7.14
N LYS A 270 -19.24 15.12 6.81
CA LYS A 270 -19.75 13.78 7.12
C LYS A 270 -18.96 12.75 6.32
N THR A 271 -18.91 11.51 6.79
CA THR A 271 -18.22 10.44 6.06
C THR A 271 -18.84 10.21 4.69
N MET A 272 -20.18 10.20 4.58
CA MET A 272 -20.86 10.07 3.28
C MET A 272 -20.55 11.23 2.33
N GLU A 273 -20.49 12.48 2.83
CA GLU A 273 -20.16 13.66 2.02
C GLU A 273 -18.75 13.56 1.42
N LEU A 274 -17.77 13.09 2.21
CA LEU A 274 -16.42 12.78 1.71
C LEU A 274 -16.47 11.71 0.63
N VAL A 275 -17.17 10.60 0.87
CA VAL A 275 -17.26 9.46 -0.05
C VAL A 275 -17.89 9.86 -1.39
N GLU A 276 -19.00 10.60 -1.35
CA GLU A 276 -19.68 11.17 -2.51
C GLU A 276 -18.79 12.13 -3.29
N TYR A 277 -18.09 13.02 -2.59
CA TYR A 277 -17.17 13.97 -3.21
C TYR A 277 -16.02 13.26 -3.94
N LEU A 278 -15.40 12.27 -3.29
CA LEU A 278 -14.35 11.48 -3.91
C LEU A 278 -14.89 10.64 -5.09
N GLU A 279 -16.09 10.06 -5.00
CA GLU A 279 -16.72 9.42 -6.16
C GLU A 279 -17.02 10.40 -7.30
N ALA A 280 -17.43 11.63 -7.02
CA ALA A 280 -17.64 12.65 -8.05
C ALA A 280 -16.34 12.98 -8.80
N ILE A 281 -15.20 13.11 -8.09
CA ILE A 281 -13.89 13.28 -8.72
C ILE A 281 -13.55 12.08 -9.62
N LYS A 282 -13.79 10.86 -9.14
CA LYS A 282 -13.54 9.61 -9.87
C LYS A 282 -14.35 9.48 -11.15
N GLN A 283 -15.52 10.10 -11.20
CA GLN A 283 -16.45 10.03 -12.34
C GLN A 283 -16.19 11.11 -13.40
N LEU A 284 -15.36 12.11 -13.11
CA LEU A 284 -15.01 13.15 -14.09
C LEU A 284 -14.56 12.55 -15.42
N LYS A 285 -15.02 13.15 -16.52
CA LYS A 285 -14.71 12.70 -17.88
C LYS A 285 -13.74 13.67 -18.53
N TYR A 286 -12.66 13.15 -19.11
CA TYR A 286 -11.58 13.95 -19.67
C TYR A 286 -11.49 13.83 -21.19
N THR A 287 -11.04 14.91 -21.83
CA THR A 287 -10.49 14.94 -23.18
C THR A 287 -9.11 15.60 -23.12
N ASN A 288 -8.39 15.64 -24.25
CA ASN A 288 -7.06 16.27 -24.31
C ASN A 288 -7.03 17.77 -23.91
N LYS A 289 -8.18 18.46 -23.89
CA LYS A 289 -8.26 19.91 -23.63
C LYS A 289 -9.36 20.32 -22.65
N THR A 290 -10.23 19.38 -22.24
CA THR A 290 -11.40 19.71 -21.40
C THR A 290 -11.68 18.62 -20.37
N VAL A 291 -12.19 19.03 -19.22
CA VAL A 291 -12.82 18.14 -18.23
C VAL A 291 -14.32 18.40 -18.21
N PHE A 292 -15.11 17.36 -17.98
CA PHE A 292 -16.55 17.40 -17.79
C PHE A 292 -16.93 16.73 -16.48
N ASN A 293 -17.74 17.41 -15.67
CA ASN A 293 -18.32 16.86 -14.45
C ASN A 293 -19.69 16.24 -14.77
N PRO A 294 -19.83 14.89 -14.75
CA PRO A 294 -21.11 14.25 -15.01
C PRO A 294 -22.04 14.20 -13.79
N SER A 295 -21.59 14.68 -12.62
CA SER A 295 -22.44 14.75 -11.43
C SER A 295 -23.61 15.71 -11.68
N LYS A 296 -24.76 15.41 -11.08
CA LYS A 296 -25.95 16.25 -11.11
C LYS A 296 -26.05 17.22 -9.92
N GLU A 297 -25.31 16.94 -8.85
CA GLU A 297 -25.48 17.63 -7.57
C GLU A 297 -24.16 18.11 -6.97
N ILE A 298 -23.04 17.48 -7.32
CA ILE A 298 -21.74 17.70 -6.66
C ILE A 298 -20.81 18.49 -7.57
N SER A 299 -20.47 19.71 -7.18
CA SER A 299 -19.33 20.46 -7.72
C SER A 299 -18.00 19.83 -7.34
N VAL A 300 -17.00 19.91 -8.21
CA VAL A 300 -15.63 19.44 -7.93
C VAL A 300 -14.63 20.59 -8.07
N TRP A 301 -13.68 20.71 -7.15
CA TRP A 301 -12.62 21.71 -7.22
C TRP A 301 -11.37 21.14 -7.88
N ILE A 302 -11.01 21.71 -9.03
CA ILE A 302 -9.93 21.24 -9.89
C ILE A 302 -9.04 22.42 -10.32
N LYS A 303 -7.75 22.19 -10.53
CA LYS A 303 -6.84 23.21 -11.08
C LYS A 303 -7.20 23.56 -12.52
N ASN A 304 -7.32 24.85 -12.79
CA ASN A 304 -7.42 25.37 -14.16
C ASN A 304 -6.04 25.50 -14.82
N THR A 305 -6.04 26.05 -16.05
CA THR A 305 -4.83 26.28 -16.87
C THR A 305 -3.79 27.18 -16.20
N ASN A 306 -4.20 28.00 -15.24
CA ASN A 306 -3.35 28.94 -14.51
C ASN A 306 -2.84 28.35 -13.19
N GLY A 307 -3.16 27.09 -12.89
CA GLY A 307 -2.76 26.38 -11.66
C GLY A 307 -3.62 26.71 -10.42
N ASN A 308 -4.67 27.51 -10.57
CA ASN A 308 -5.58 27.88 -9.49
C ASN A 308 -6.72 26.86 -9.37
N PHE A 309 -7.09 26.50 -8.15
CA PHE A 309 -8.30 25.69 -7.93
C PHE A 309 -9.54 26.51 -8.27
N VAL A 310 -10.38 25.96 -9.14
CA VAL A 310 -11.66 26.53 -9.52
C VAL A 310 -12.75 25.48 -9.36
N GLU A 311 -13.96 25.95 -9.14
CA GLU A 311 -15.14 25.09 -9.05
C GLU A 311 -15.60 24.66 -10.45
N LEU A 312 -15.76 23.35 -10.62
CA LEU A 312 -16.39 22.73 -11.79
C LEU A 312 -17.78 22.25 -11.37
N GLN A 313 -18.79 23.03 -11.75
CA GLN A 313 -20.19 22.79 -11.42
C GLN A 313 -20.72 21.47 -12.00
N PRO A 314 -21.82 20.92 -11.44
CA PRO A 314 -22.56 19.83 -12.04
C PRO A 314 -22.85 20.07 -13.52
N GLU A 315 -22.70 19.02 -14.33
CA GLU A 315 -22.93 19.04 -15.79
C GLU A 315 -22.13 20.11 -16.56
N GLN A 316 -21.10 20.69 -15.96
CA GLN A 316 -20.25 21.70 -16.58
C GLN A 316 -19.05 21.06 -17.29
N ARG A 317 -18.64 21.69 -18.40
CA ARG A 317 -17.35 21.45 -19.06
C ARG A 317 -16.43 22.65 -18.89
N MET A 318 -15.16 22.41 -18.64
CA MET A 318 -14.16 23.46 -18.50
C MET A 318 -12.88 23.14 -19.30
N PRO A 319 -12.24 24.14 -19.93
CA PRO A 319 -10.90 23.99 -20.48
C PRO A 319 -9.87 23.68 -19.38
N ILE A 320 -8.96 22.77 -19.68
CA ILE A 320 -7.87 22.40 -18.79
C ILE A 320 -6.59 22.39 -19.62
N ASP A 321 -5.55 23.09 -19.15
CA ASP A 321 -4.20 22.99 -19.70
C ASP A 321 -3.43 22.05 -18.79
N PHE A 322 -3.76 20.76 -18.91
CA PHE A 322 -2.81 19.78 -18.48
C PHE A 322 -1.68 19.79 -19.50
N LYS A 323 -0.62 20.57 -19.25
CA LYS A 323 0.73 20.14 -19.63
C LYS A 323 0.92 18.80 -18.96
N SER A 324 0.52 17.71 -19.62
CA SER A 324 0.27 16.39 -19.06
C SER A 324 1.07 16.09 -17.77
N SER A 325 0.54 16.52 -16.63
CA SER A 325 0.69 15.81 -15.37
C SER A 325 -0.25 14.60 -15.34
N TYR A 326 -0.98 14.35 -16.45
CA TYR A 326 -1.36 13.01 -16.92
C TYR A 326 -0.14 12.14 -17.32
N GLN A 327 1.07 12.48 -16.88
CA GLN A 327 2.11 11.48 -16.69
C GLN A 327 1.69 10.57 -15.54
N LYS A 328 0.99 9.48 -15.88
CA LYS A 328 1.35 8.15 -15.37
C LYS A 328 1.53 8.08 -13.84
N VAL A 329 0.68 8.70 -13.02
CA VAL A 329 0.67 8.51 -11.57
C VAL A 329 -0.23 7.29 -11.28
N ASN A 330 0.25 6.16 -10.77
CA ASN A 330 1.62 5.67 -10.71
C ASN A 330 1.56 4.13 -10.66
N THR A 331 1.53 3.46 -11.82
CA THR A 331 1.89 2.03 -11.90
C THR A 331 3.24 1.80 -11.23
N ILE A 332 4.11 2.82 -11.28
CA ILE A 332 5.45 2.88 -10.69
C ILE A 332 5.43 2.73 -9.16
N ASP A 333 4.53 3.39 -8.41
CA ASP A 333 4.54 3.26 -6.94
C ASP A 333 4.16 1.86 -6.48
N SER A 334 3.28 1.18 -7.21
CA SER A 334 2.92 -0.23 -6.97
C SER A 334 4.09 -1.20 -7.22
N LEU A 335 5.14 -0.76 -7.92
CA LEU A 335 6.34 -1.57 -8.19
C LEU A 335 7.29 -1.64 -6.99
N TYR A 336 7.13 -0.77 -6.02
CA TYR A 336 8.04 -0.70 -4.88
C TYR A 336 7.38 -1.22 -3.60
N PRO A 337 8.18 -1.75 -2.66
CA PRO A 337 7.69 -2.12 -1.34
C PRO A 337 6.98 -0.94 -0.66
N LYS A 338 5.93 -1.25 0.12
CA LYS A 338 5.24 -0.24 0.94
C LYS A 338 6.19 0.25 2.03
N VAL A 339 5.98 1.48 2.52
CA VAL A 339 6.78 2.05 3.62
C VAL A 339 6.65 1.23 4.91
N SER A 340 5.52 0.52 5.07
CA SER A 340 5.27 -0.41 6.18
C SER A 340 5.92 -1.79 6.00
N THR A 341 6.48 -2.13 4.84
CA THR A 341 7.12 -3.43 4.61
C THR A 341 8.32 -3.58 5.56
N SER A 342 8.28 -4.64 6.36
CA SER A 342 9.38 -5.03 7.25
C SER A 342 10.07 -6.26 6.67
N ILE A 343 11.36 -6.15 6.37
CA ILE A 343 12.18 -7.27 5.92
C ILE A 343 12.69 -8.01 7.16
N LYS A 344 12.34 -9.29 7.30
CA LYS A 344 12.55 -10.10 8.51
C LYS A 344 13.98 -10.04 9.06
N TYR A 345 14.99 -9.96 8.18
CA TYR A 345 16.41 -10.02 8.54
C TYR A 345 17.16 -8.69 8.47
N HIS A 346 16.43 -7.58 8.38
CA HIS A 346 17.02 -6.26 8.54
C HIS A 346 17.10 -5.90 10.03
N GLY A 347 18.27 -5.39 10.46
CA GLY A 347 18.40 -4.68 11.72
C GLY A 347 17.88 -3.24 11.61
N ASP A 348 17.90 -2.50 12.72
CA ASP A 348 17.26 -1.17 12.78
C ASP A 348 17.82 -0.19 11.73
N TRP A 349 19.14 -0.14 11.59
CA TRP A 349 19.79 0.69 10.57
C TRP A 349 19.43 0.25 9.15
N THR A 350 19.44 -1.06 8.85
CA THR A 350 19.16 -1.55 7.50
C THR A 350 17.69 -1.38 7.12
N LYS A 351 16.75 -1.48 8.07
CA LYS A 351 15.33 -1.16 7.86
C LYS A 351 15.15 0.30 7.39
N ILE A 352 15.82 1.24 8.05
CA ILE A 352 15.74 2.67 7.71
C ILE A 352 16.44 2.91 6.35
N ASN A 353 17.65 2.38 6.17
CA ASN A 353 18.40 2.57 4.93
C ASN A 353 17.66 1.99 3.71
N TYR A 354 17.07 0.80 3.83
CA TYR A 354 16.27 0.19 2.78
C TYR A 354 15.14 1.11 2.33
N LYS A 355 14.35 1.65 3.28
CA LYS A 355 13.27 2.61 2.98
C LYS A 355 13.78 3.85 2.25
N ASN A 356 14.89 4.43 2.72
CA ASN A 356 15.50 5.60 2.08
C ASN A 356 15.96 5.30 0.65
N ARG A 357 16.51 4.11 0.39
CA ARG A 357 16.91 3.69 -0.95
C ARG A 357 15.71 3.45 -1.86
N ILE A 358 14.63 2.85 -1.36
CA ILE A 358 13.38 2.70 -2.12
C ILE A 358 12.82 4.08 -2.53
N VAL A 359 12.83 5.07 -1.65
CA VAL A 359 12.43 6.45 -1.99
C VAL A 359 13.32 7.04 -3.10
N LYS A 360 14.64 6.83 -3.05
CA LYS A 360 15.55 7.26 -4.13
C LYS A 360 15.24 6.58 -5.47
N PHE A 361 14.91 5.29 -5.45
CA PHE A 361 14.54 4.55 -6.66
C PHE A 361 13.21 5.02 -7.24
N LYS A 362 12.21 5.29 -6.38
CA LYS A 362 10.94 5.91 -6.79
C LYS A 362 11.13 7.25 -7.49
N ASN A 363 12.05 8.08 -7.00
CA ASN A 363 12.36 9.38 -7.59
C ASN A 363 13.21 9.29 -8.87
N SER A 364 13.75 8.11 -9.19
CA SER A 364 14.55 7.85 -10.39
C SER A 364 14.30 6.42 -10.88
N PRO A 365 13.08 6.12 -11.37
CA PRO A 365 12.67 4.77 -11.76
C PRO A 365 13.52 4.25 -12.93
N LEU A 366 13.48 2.94 -13.14
CA LEU A 366 14.07 2.33 -14.33
C LEU A 366 13.31 2.77 -15.60
N ASN A 367 13.93 2.54 -16.75
CA ASN A 367 13.30 2.61 -18.07
C ASN A 367 13.36 1.24 -18.74
N PHE A 368 12.44 1.00 -19.68
CA PHE A 368 12.53 -0.17 -20.56
C PHE A 368 13.86 -0.15 -21.33
N GLY A 369 14.53 -1.29 -21.39
CA GLY A 369 15.84 -1.43 -22.05
C GLY A 369 17.06 -1.00 -21.23
N ASP A 370 16.88 -0.49 -20.00
CA ASP A 370 17.99 -0.27 -19.06
C ASP A 370 18.75 -1.60 -18.80
N ILE A 371 20.01 -1.47 -18.38
CA ILE A 371 20.82 -2.56 -17.80
C ILE A 371 20.91 -2.30 -16.30
N VAL A 372 20.64 -3.31 -15.47
CA VAL A 372 20.42 -3.09 -14.04
C VAL A 372 21.39 -3.91 -13.20
N PHE A 373 22.12 -3.25 -12.31
CA PHE A 373 22.96 -3.87 -11.29
C PHE A 373 22.16 -3.97 -9.98
N VAL A 374 21.80 -5.17 -9.57
CA VAL A 374 20.98 -5.45 -8.38
C VAL A 374 21.85 -6.12 -7.32
N GLY A 375 21.82 -5.58 -6.10
CA GLY A 375 22.58 -6.18 -5.01
C GLY A 375 22.56 -5.38 -3.73
N ASN A 376 23.62 -5.55 -2.95
CA ASN A 376 23.79 -4.96 -1.62
C ASN A 376 24.73 -3.72 -1.62
N SER A 377 25.44 -3.48 -0.52
CA SER A 377 26.41 -2.38 -0.36
C SER A 377 27.54 -2.41 -1.37
N ILE A 378 27.99 -3.60 -1.80
CA ILE A 378 29.07 -3.73 -2.79
C ILE A 378 28.57 -3.22 -4.16
N THR A 379 27.33 -3.51 -4.52
CA THR A 379 26.71 -2.97 -5.74
C THR A 379 26.41 -1.48 -5.61
N GLU A 380 25.94 -1.01 -4.44
CA GLU A 380 25.66 0.41 -4.20
C GLU A 380 26.92 1.27 -4.32
N LYS A 381 28.01 0.86 -3.66
CA LYS A 381 29.30 1.56 -3.66
C LYS A 381 30.00 1.57 -5.02
N GLY A 382 29.55 0.76 -5.98
CA GLY A 382 29.95 0.88 -7.39
C GLY A 382 29.55 2.22 -8.02
N GLY A 383 28.65 2.98 -7.39
CA GLY A 383 28.30 4.34 -7.81
C GLY A 383 27.64 4.37 -9.19
N ASP A 384 28.16 5.23 -10.07
CA ASP A 384 27.69 5.36 -11.44
C ASP A 384 28.29 4.29 -12.36
N TRP A 385 27.56 3.18 -12.49
CA TRP A 385 27.93 2.09 -13.40
C TRP A 385 27.91 2.51 -14.87
N SER A 386 27.08 3.49 -15.27
CA SER A 386 27.07 3.99 -16.66
C SER A 386 28.41 4.62 -17.01
N LYS A 387 28.96 5.45 -16.10
CA LYS A 387 30.30 6.04 -16.25
C LYS A 387 31.40 4.99 -16.28
N LYS A 388 31.32 3.95 -15.43
CA LYS A 388 32.32 2.88 -15.38
C LYS A 388 32.42 2.04 -16.66
N PHE A 389 31.29 1.80 -17.33
CA PHE A 389 31.25 1.03 -18.58
C PHE A 389 31.31 1.88 -19.84
N ASN A 390 31.26 3.22 -19.71
CA ASN A 390 31.09 4.15 -20.82
C ASN A 390 29.87 3.77 -21.70
N MET A 391 28.76 3.45 -21.04
CA MET A 391 27.50 3.07 -21.68
C MET A 391 26.37 3.85 -21.03
N PRO A 392 25.54 4.58 -21.81
CA PRO A 392 24.33 5.16 -21.27
C PRO A 392 23.37 4.03 -20.87
N ASN A 393 22.55 4.25 -19.84
CA ASN A 393 21.47 3.36 -19.41
C ASN A 393 21.86 2.16 -18.53
N ILE A 394 22.94 2.26 -17.74
CA ILE A 394 23.22 1.32 -16.66
C ILE A 394 22.78 1.91 -15.31
N ARG A 395 21.87 1.20 -14.62
CA ARG A 395 21.24 1.65 -13.37
C ARG A 395 21.71 0.86 -12.17
N ASN A 396 22.04 1.59 -11.10
CA ASN A 396 22.38 1.01 -9.81
C ASN A 396 21.11 0.76 -8.98
N ARG A 397 20.88 -0.50 -8.61
CA ARG A 397 19.83 -0.96 -7.68
C ARG A 397 20.44 -1.72 -6.50
N GLY A 398 21.63 -1.28 -6.07
CA GLY A 398 22.28 -1.67 -4.83
C GLY A 398 21.67 -0.97 -3.60
N ILE A 399 21.52 -1.71 -2.51
CA ILE A 399 21.10 -1.21 -1.19
C ILE A 399 22.05 -1.74 -0.12
N ALA A 400 22.73 -0.85 0.61
CA ALA A 400 23.63 -1.24 1.69
C ALA A 400 22.89 -1.99 2.81
N GLY A 401 23.43 -3.15 3.20
CA GLY A 401 22.85 -4.05 4.19
C GLY A 401 21.67 -4.89 3.70
N ASP A 402 21.34 -4.86 2.40
CA ASP A 402 20.23 -5.64 1.84
C ASP A 402 20.52 -7.14 1.82
N VAL A 403 19.47 -7.93 1.99
CA VAL A 403 19.49 -9.41 2.03
C VAL A 403 18.67 -9.96 0.86
N THR A 404 18.71 -11.26 0.63
CA THR A 404 17.96 -11.89 -0.47
C THR A 404 16.45 -11.62 -0.40
N ASP A 405 15.85 -11.66 0.79
CA ASP A 405 14.43 -11.31 1.01
C ASP A 405 14.11 -9.85 0.63
N GLY A 406 15.03 -8.92 0.90
CA GLY A 406 14.83 -7.52 0.55
C GLY A 406 14.85 -7.29 -0.96
N VAL A 407 15.62 -8.09 -1.73
CA VAL A 407 15.56 -8.08 -3.20
C VAL A 407 14.23 -8.64 -3.69
N LEU A 408 13.74 -9.75 -3.11
CA LEU A 408 12.44 -10.34 -3.46
C LEU A 408 11.29 -9.34 -3.28
N GLU A 409 11.29 -8.56 -2.20
CA GLU A 409 10.24 -7.56 -1.94
C GLU A 409 10.23 -6.40 -2.96
N ARG A 410 11.39 -6.03 -3.51
CA ARG A 410 11.50 -4.92 -4.50
C ARG A 410 11.64 -5.38 -5.95
N ILE A 411 11.40 -6.66 -6.22
CA ILE A 411 11.61 -7.26 -7.55
C ILE A 411 10.64 -6.74 -8.62
N ASN A 412 9.50 -6.19 -8.20
CA ASN A 412 8.45 -5.75 -9.11
C ASN A 412 8.91 -4.63 -10.05
N GLU A 413 9.75 -3.70 -9.59
CA GLU A 413 10.35 -2.67 -10.46
C GLU A 413 11.13 -3.31 -11.62
N ILE A 414 11.99 -4.29 -11.32
CA ILE A 414 12.81 -4.98 -12.32
C ILE A 414 11.92 -5.70 -13.33
N THR A 415 10.94 -6.47 -12.84
CA THR A 415 10.07 -7.29 -13.70
C THR A 415 9.09 -6.47 -14.53
N HIS A 416 8.71 -5.27 -14.05
CA HIS A 416 7.86 -4.36 -14.82
C HIS A 416 8.61 -3.70 -15.97
N TYR A 417 9.81 -3.19 -15.71
CA TYR A 417 10.60 -2.47 -16.70
C TYR A 417 11.38 -3.37 -17.65
N LYS A 418 11.40 -4.69 -17.41
CA LYS A 418 11.94 -5.70 -18.33
C LYS A 418 13.30 -5.29 -18.92
N PRO A 419 14.32 -5.10 -18.06
CA PRO A 419 15.61 -4.59 -18.49
C PRO A 419 16.27 -5.50 -19.53
N LYS A 420 17.14 -4.94 -20.36
CA LYS A 420 17.90 -5.72 -21.36
C LYS A 420 18.78 -6.77 -20.66
N ALA A 421 19.37 -6.40 -19.53
CA ALA A 421 20.16 -7.30 -18.70
C ALA A 421 20.08 -6.95 -17.21
N VAL A 422 20.17 -7.96 -16.35
CA VAL A 422 20.31 -7.83 -14.90
C VAL A 422 21.60 -8.49 -14.43
N PHE A 423 22.44 -7.75 -13.70
CA PHE A 423 23.61 -8.25 -13.01
C PHE A 423 23.27 -8.38 -11.52
N LEU A 424 23.11 -9.60 -11.03
CA LEU A 424 22.70 -9.89 -9.66
C LEU A 424 23.90 -10.33 -8.81
N LEU A 425 24.17 -9.63 -7.71
CA LEU A 425 25.11 -10.05 -6.66
C LEU A 425 24.50 -9.77 -5.29
N ILE A 426 24.10 -10.82 -4.57
CA ILE A 426 23.42 -10.72 -3.27
C ILE A 426 23.75 -11.96 -2.40
N GLY A 427 23.49 -11.90 -1.09
CA GLY A 427 23.66 -13.03 -0.17
C GLY A 427 24.71 -12.84 0.91
N ILE A 428 25.67 -11.92 0.76
CA ILE A 428 26.74 -11.74 1.76
C ILE A 428 26.21 -11.31 3.14
N ASN A 429 25.21 -10.43 3.17
CA ASN A 429 24.60 -9.97 4.42
C ASN A 429 23.76 -11.06 5.07
N ASP A 430 23.18 -11.97 4.27
CA ASP A 430 22.47 -13.14 4.76
C ASP A 430 23.45 -14.08 5.51
N LEU A 431 24.64 -14.30 4.94
CA LEU A 431 25.67 -15.13 5.58
C LEU A 431 26.26 -14.47 6.83
N PHE A 432 26.40 -13.14 6.83
CA PHE A 432 26.82 -12.38 8.00
C PHE A 432 25.82 -12.53 9.15
N ASN A 433 24.53 -12.35 8.87
CA ASN A 433 23.46 -12.52 9.87
C ASN A 433 23.35 -13.96 10.39
N LEU A 434 23.60 -14.97 9.53
CA LEU A 434 23.65 -16.38 9.94
C LEU A 434 24.74 -16.62 11.00
N HIS A 435 25.93 -16.04 10.83
CA HIS A 435 27.03 -16.16 11.80
C HIS A 435 26.64 -15.59 13.18
N TYR A 436 25.98 -14.42 13.20
CA TYR A 436 25.50 -13.80 14.45
C TYR A 436 24.15 -14.35 14.93
N GLN A 437 23.71 -15.51 14.41
CA GLN A 437 22.48 -16.22 14.78
C GLN A 437 21.20 -15.36 14.71
N LYS A 438 21.18 -14.34 13.84
CA LYS A 438 20.02 -13.48 13.61
C LYS A 438 19.06 -14.18 12.63
N GLU A 439 18.32 -15.18 13.12
CA GLU A 439 17.19 -15.90 12.47
C GLU A 439 17.27 -16.24 10.97
N ILE A 440 18.42 -16.21 10.30
CA ILE A 440 18.50 -16.59 8.89
C ILE A 440 18.50 -18.12 8.77
N PRO A 441 17.56 -18.70 8.01
CA PRO A 441 17.55 -20.13 7.71
C PRO A 441 18.77 -20.41 6.82
N SER A 442 19.58 -21.41 7.17
CA SER A 442 20.67 -22.08 6.42
C SER A 442 21.25 -21.49 5.10
N VAL A 443 22.52 -21.79 4.81
CA VAL A 443 23.15 -21.61 3.47
C VAL A 443 22.25 -22.00 2.29
N LYS A 444 21.51 -23.12 2.40
CA LYS A 444 20.58 -23.58 1.36
C LYS A 444 19.44 -22.60 1.07
N TYR A 445 18.92 -21.93 2.09
CA TYR A 445 17.88 -20.92 1.90
C TYR A 445 18.40 -19.71 1.14
N VAL A 446 19.59 -19.22 1.49
CA VAL A 446 20.22 -18.08 0.80
C VAL A 446 20.40 -18.42 -0.69
N ALA A 447 20.95 -19.61 -0.98
CA ALA A 447 21.10 -20.09 -2.36
C ALA A 447 19.75 -20.22 -3.09
N ASN A 448 18.74 -20.81 -2.44
CA ASN A 448 17.41 -20.96 -3.01
C ASN A 448 16.72 -19.61 -3.28
N ASN A 449 16.88 -18.62 -2.41
CA ASN A 449 16.33 -17.28 -2.64
C ASN A 449 17.03 -16.59 -3.81
N ILE A 450 18.35 -16.74 -3.94
CA ILE A 450 19.10 -16.24 -5.13
C ILE A 450 18.53 -16.85 -6.41
N ILE A 451 18.37 -18.18 -6.44
CA ILE A 451 17.78 -18.89 -7.59
C ILE A 451 16.35 -18.38 -7.85
N LYS A 452 15.51 -18.29 -6.81
CA LYS A 452 14.13 -17.78 -6.91
C LYS A 452 14.05 -16.37 -7.48
N ILE A 453 14.97 -15.47 -7.12
CA ILE A 453 15.04 -14.12 -7.71
C ILE A 453 15.24 -14.23 -9.23
N THR A 454 16.18 -15.07 -9.67
CA THR A 454 16.44 -15.28 -11.12
C THR A 454 15.24 -15.89 -11.84
N GLU A 455 14.55 -16.87 -11.23
CA GLU A 455 13.34 -17.49 -11.79
C GLU A 455 12.19 -16.49 -11.94
N ILE A 456 11.97 -15.63 -10.94
CA ILE A 456 10.92 -14.60 -10.99
C ILE A 456 11.21 -13.61 -12.12
N ILE A 457 12.48 -13.18 -12.27
CA ILE A 457 12.89 -12.28 -13.34
C ILE A 457 12.66 -12.95 -14.69
N HIS A 458 13.13 -14.19 -14.88
CA HIS A 458 12.95 -14.92 -16.12
C HIS A 458 11.46 -15.11 -16.47
N LYS A 459 10.65 -15.55 -15.50
CA LYS A 459 9.22 -15.81 -15.71
C LYS A 459 8.43 -14.55 -16.10
N LYS A 460 8.73 -13.41 -15.48
CA LYS A 460 8.00 -12.14 -15.71
C LYS A 460 8.63 -11.28 -16.81
N SER A 461 9.89 -11.53 -17.14
CA SER A 461 10.67 -10.82 -18.16
C SER A 461 11.57 -11.79 -18.94
N PRO A 462 10.98 -12.65 -19.79
CA PRO A 462 11.71 -13.75 -20.44
C PRO A 462 12.82 -13.29 -21.39
N GLU A 463 12.78 -12.04 -21.86
CA GLU A 463 13.81 -11.45 -22.73
C GLU A 463 14.97 -10.82 -21.95
N THR A 464 14.84 -10.65 -20.63
CA THR A 464 15.91 -10.11 -19.80
C THR A 464 17.04 -11.14 -19.68
N LYS A 465 18.25 -10.77 -20.12
CA LYS A 465 19.45 -11.58 -19.84
C LYS A 465 19.82 -11.47 -18.37
N ILE A 466 19.90 -12.59 -17.67
CA ILE A 466 20.26 -12.62 -16.24
C ILE A 466 21.71 -13.06 -16.12
N TYR A 467 22.55 -12.22 -15.53
CA TYR A 467 23.93 -12.51 -15.17
C TYR A 467 24.01 -12.68 -13.65
N LEU A 468 24.00 -13.92 -13.18
CA LEU A 468 24.15 -14.22 -11.76
C LEU A 468 25.64 -14.23 -11.40
N GLN A 469 26.04 -13.46 -10.40
CA GLN A 469 27.43 -13.36 -9.99
C GLN A 469 27.63 -14.07 -8.64
N THR A 470 28.69 -14.87 -8.55
CA THR A 470 29.04 -15.53 -7.29
C THR A 470 29.34 -14.52 -6.19
N ILE A 471 28.99 -14.86 -4.95
CA ILE A 471 29.29 -14.04 -3.77
C ILE A 471 30.81 -13.90 -3.69
N LEU A 472 31.31 -12.68 -3.52
CA LEU A 472 32.74 -12.40 -3.41
C LEU A 472 33.33 -13.03 -2.13
N PRO A 473 34.63 -13.39 -2.12
CA PRO A 473 35.32 -13.72 -0.89
C PRO A 473 35.37 -12.49 0.04
N THR A 474 35.66 -12.72 1.32
CA THR A 474 35.93 -11.67 2.31
C THR A 474 37.23 -11.97 3.04
N SER A 475 37.72 -11.06 3.87
CA SER A 475 38.81 -11.33 4.81
C SER A 475 38.36 -12.11 6.05
N GLU A 476 37.05 -12.25 6.24
CA GLU A 476 36.45 -12.91 7.40
C GLU A 476 36.42 -14.43 7.19
N ALA A 477 37.45 -15.12 7.70
CA ALA A 477 37.62 -16.56 7.49
C ALA A 477 36.39 -17.40 7.93
N TYR A 478 35.64 -16.94 8.94
CA TYR A 478 34.42 -17.63 9.40
C TYR A 478 33.29 -17.65 8.35
N MET A 479 33.34 -16.79 7.33
CA MET A 479 32.36 -16.75 6.25
C MET A 479 32.74 -17.64 5.07
N ALA A 480 33.99 -18.08 4.96
CA ALA A 480 34.54 -18.73 3.77
C ALA A 480 33.75 -19.99 3.37
N ASP A 481 33.51 -20.91 4.32
CA ASP A 481 32.78 -22.15 4.06
C ASP A 481 31.33 -21.89 3.64
N ASN A 482 30.67 -20.92 4.27
CA ASN A 482 29.29 -20.55 3.94
C ASN A 482 29.20 -19.92 2.54
N ILE A 483 30.14 -19.03 2.20
CA ILE A 483 30.24 -18.42 0.86
C ILE A 483 30.50 -19.50 -0.18
N HIS A 484 31.45 -20.39 0.07
CA HIS A 484 31.78 -21.50 -0.82
C HIS A 484 30.57 -22.41 -1.02
N SER A 485 29.84 -22.72 0.04
CA SER A 485 28.66 -23.57 -0.02
C SER A 485 27.51 -22.93 -0.82
N VAL A 486 27.21 -21.64 -0.63
CA VAL A 486 26.22 -20.94 -1.47
C VAL A 486 26.66 -20.91 -2.93
N ASN A 487 27.92 -20.53 -3.18
CA ASN A 487 28.47 -20.44 -4.54
C ASN A 487 28.45 -21.79 -5.26
N THR A 488 28.73 -22.89 -4.56
CA THR A 488 28.64 -24.25 -5.11
C THR A 488 27.20 -24.62 -5.46
N ILE A 489 26.22 -24.29 -4.62
CA ILE A 489 24.81 -24.57 -4.92
C ILE A 489 24.36 -23.83 -6.19
N ILE A 490 24.64 -22.52 -6.30
CA ILE A 490 24.23 -21.73 -7.47
C ILE A 490 25.02 -22.09 -8.74
N LYS A 491 26.26 -22.58 -8.61
CA LYS A 491 27.03 -23.15 -9.75
C LYS A 491 26.39 -24.44 -10.25
N ASN A 492 26.06 -25.36 -9.34
CA ASN A 492 25.49 -26.65 -9.70
C ASN A 492 24.08 -26.54 -10.30
N TYR A 493 23.34 -25.47 -9.95
CA TYR A 493 22.02 -25.19 -10.51
C TYR A 493 22.06 -24.67 -11.96
N GLU A 494 23.22 -24.24 -12.47
CA GLU A 494 23.34 -23.59 -13.79
C GLU A 494 22.81 -24.44 -14.96
N ASN A 495 22.94 -25.77 -14.90
CA ASN A 495 22.46 -26.67 -15.95
C ASN A 495 20.92 -26.67 -16.11
N GLU A 496 20.19 -26.23 -15.10
CA GLU A 496 18.72 -26.11 -15.11
C GLU A 496 18.26 -24.64 -15.17
N ALA A 497 19.20 -23.69 -15.18
CA ALA A 497 18.94 -22.29 -14.93
C ALA A 497 18.69 -21.45 -16.19
N HIS A 498 17.95 -20.36 -16.01
CA HIS A 498 17.72 -19.32 -17.03
C HIS A 498 18.61 -18.08 -16.79
N TYR A 499 19.82 -18.27 -16.28
CA TYR A 499 20.84 -17.24 -16.10
C TYR A 499 22.19 -17.72 -16.63
N GLU A 500 23.06 -16.77 -16.95
CA GLU A 500 24.48 -17.01 -17.21
C GLU A 500 25.28 -16.72 -15.93
N LEU A 501 26.06 -17.69 -15.45
CA LEU A 501 26.85 -17.50 -14.24
C LEU A 501 28.16 -16.75 -14.55
N ILE A 502 28.51 -15.79 -13.68
CA ILE A 502 29.80 -15.12 -13.66
C ILE A 502 30.49 -15.42 -12.34
N ASP A 503 31.58 -16.19 -12.41
CA ASP A 503 32.33 -16.61 -11.23
C ASP A 503 33.30 -15.53 -10.73
N LEU A 504 32.75 -14.45 -10.16
CA LEU A 504 33.55 -13.38 -9.57
C LEU A 504 34.38 -13.86 -8.38
N PHE A 505 33.90 -14.81 -7.58
CA PHE A 505 34.66 -15.35 -6.45
C PHE A 505 36.09 -15.71 -6.85
N ASN A 506 36.25 -16.49 -7.92
CA ASN A 506 37.56 -16.94 -8.42
C ASN A 506 38.45 -15.80 -8.92
N VAL A 507 37.87 -14.66 -9.31
CA VAL A 507 38.63 -13.48 -9.74
C VAL A 507 39.19 -12.71 -8.55
N PHE A 508 38.47 -12.68 -7.43
CA PHE A 508 38.78 -11.86 -6.26
C PHE A 508 39.51 -12.60 -5.15
N VAL A 509 39.57 -13.94 -5.20
CA VAL A 509 40.17 -14.77 -4.16
C VAL A 509 41.71 -14.83 -4.24
N ASP A 510 42.38 -14.81 -3.10
CA ASP A 510 43.81 -15.02 -2.95
C ASP A 510 44.17 -16.52 -2.75
N SER A 511 45.45 -16.81 -2.50
CA SER A 511 45.92 -18.18 -2.27
C SER A 511 45.39 -18.82 -0.98
N ASN A 512 44.86 -18.03 -0.05
CA ASN A 512 44.33 -18.48 1.24
C ASN A 512 42.80 -18.67 1.20
N GLY A 513 42.15 -18.46 0.05
CA GLY A 513 40.70 -18.53 -0.06
C GLY A 513 39.98 -17.27 0.42
N LEU A 514 40.70 -16.18 0.70
CA LEU A 514 40.16 -14.91 1.18
C LEU A 514 40.20 -13.85 0.09
N ILE A 515 39.59 -12.69 0.31
CA ILE A 515 39.67 -11.60 -0.67
C ILE A 515 41.09 -11.05 -0.78
N LYS A 516 41.56 -10.79 -2.00
CA LYS A 516 42.84 -10.11 -2.23
C LYS A 516 42.86 -8.76 -1.49
N PRO A 517 43.79 -8.53 -0.54
CA PRO A 517 43.80 -7.31 0.27
C PRO A 517 43.91 -6.02 -0.56
N SER A 518 44.59 -6.08 -1.72
CA SER A 518 44.76 -4.94 -2.63
C SER A 518 43.47 -4.49 -3.34
N LEU A 519 42.39 -5.28 -3.29
CA LEU A 519 41.13 -4.99 -3.98
C LEU A 519 40.01 -4.49 -3.05
N THR A 520 40.28 -4.40 -1.75
CA THR A 520 39.28 -4.08 -0.72
C THR A 520 39.73 -2.93 0.17
N VAL A 521 38.78 -2.22 0.76
CA VAL A 521 39.03 -1.16 1.74
C VAL A 521 39.04 -1.72 3.16
N ASP A 522 38.13 -2.65 3.46
CA ASP A 522 37.85 -3.12 4.82
C ASP A 522 37.72 -4.64 4.91
N GLY A 523 38.16 -5.37 3.89
CA GLY A 523 38.02 -6.83 3.86
C GLY A 523 36.70 -7.34 3.27
N THR A 524 35.73 -6.46 2.98
CA THR A 524 34.44 -6.83 2.34
C THR A 524 34.10 -5.91 1.16
N HIS A 525 34.27 -4.60 1.31
CA HIS A 525 33.91 -3.61 0.31
C HIS A 525 35.09 -3.29 -0.61
N LEU A 526 34.83 -3.33 -1.92
CA LEU A 526 35.83 -3.07 -2.93
C LEU A 526 36.35 -1.63 -2.89
N ASN A 527 37.66 -1.49 -3.15
CA ASN A 527 38.27 -0.21 -3.49
C ASN A 527 38.18 0.05 -5.00
N GLU A 528 38.83 1.11 -5.49
CA GLU A 528 38.81 1.46 -6.92
C GLU A 528 39.36 0.34 -7.82
N LEU A 529 40.51 -0.25 -7.47
CA LEU A 529 41.09 -1.38 -8.19
C LEU A 529 40.15 -2.60 -8.22
N GLY A 530 39.44 -2.85 -7.13
CA GLY A 530 38.42 -3.89 -7.05
C GLY A 530 37.29 -3.65 -8.05
N TYR A 531 36.75 -2.43 -8.14
CA TYR A 531 35.71 -2.11 -9.12
C TYR A 531 36.23 -2.11 -10.56
N GLU A 532 37.47 -1.69 -10.82
CA GLU A 532 38.08 -1.81 -12.15
C GLU A 532 38.21 -3.25 -12.59
N LEU A 533 38.63 -4.15 -11.69
CA LEU A 533 38.70 -5.58 -11.95
C LEU A 533 37.31 -6.17 -12.24
N TRP A 534 36.29 -5.78 -11.46
CA TRP A 534 34.91 -6.21 -11.72
C TRP A 534 34.48 -5.78 -13.12
N VAL A 535 34.60 -4.49 -13.44
CA VAL A 535 34.24 -3.94 -14.75
C VAL A 535 34.95 -4.69 -15.87
N LYS A 536 36.27 -4.87 -15.77
CA LYS A 536 37.09 -5.60 -16.75
C LYS A 536 36.57 -7.03 -16.97
N THR A 537 36.17 -7.71 -15.89
CA THR A 537 35.71 -9.11 -15.92
C THR A 537 34.40 -9.27 -16.68
N ILE A 538 33.46 -8.33 -16.54
CA ILE A 538 32.11 -8.48 -17.11
C ILE A 538 31.85 -7.63 -18.35
N LYS A 539 32.82 -6.81 -18.78
CA LYS A 539 32.68 -5.89 -19.92
C LYS A 539 32.26 -6.57 -21.22
N ASN A 540 32.66 -7.82 -21.45
CA ASN A 540 32.28 -8.55 -22.66
C ASN A 540 30.82 -9.00 -22.68
N LYS A 541 30.14 -9.03 -21.53
CA LYS A 541 28.73 -9.42 -21.41
C LYS A 541 27.74 -8.32 -21.82
N LEU A 542 28.23 -7.08 -21.87
CA LEU A 542 27.45 -5.89 -22.21
C LEU A 542 27.51 -5.52 -23.70
N LYS A 543 28.24 -6.30 -24.52
CA LYS A 543 28.44 -6.04 -25.95
C LYS A 543 27.26 -6.48 -26.81
#